data_AF-A0A9D5NTX3-F1
#
_entry.id   AF-A0A9D5NTX3-F1
#
_cell.length_a   1.000
_cell.length_b   1.000
_cell.length_c   1.000
_cell.angle_alpha   90.00
_cell.angle_beta   90.00
_cell.angle_gamma   90.00
#
_symmetry.space_group_name_H-M   'P 1'
#
loop_
_entity.id
_entity.type
_entity.pdbx_description
1 polymer ?
#
loop_
_entity_poly.entity_id
_entity_poly.type
_entity_poly.pdbx_seq_one_letter_code
_entity_poly.pdbx_strand_id
1 'polypeptide(L)'
;MKIRQYFLLFFMLNSLAISSQKVKTVESEYTYCAPPILSPLEAKNEAISRAKTEAIANTFGFIVTSNNFIGMDNIDGQSHTSFSTLSESEVKGEWLRDLETPKVVNMAPMEDMTLCITVHVKGEAREIVSSSVNYKVKILRNGEEDVFEADEFKEGDRFYMSFSSPVDGYLAVYMLDDNGSAWRLLPYTNSSDPSFRIEHGRDYVLFSERHGGDGIEVTCDKNLEFNHIYTLFSPNKFTRPIDNGVSPKDNRLILPPNLSLKQFQKWFVGIRKYDKELTINRKTIKITKREQ
;
A
#
# COMPACT_ATOMS: atom_id res chain seq x y z
N MET A 1 16.88 37.57 40.98
CA MET A 1 16.60 36.15 41.26
C MET A 1 15.19 35.71 40.84
N LYS A 2 14.14 36.51 41.10
CA LYS A 2 12.74 36.16 40.77
C LYS A 2 12.43 36.01 39.27
N ILE A 3 13.00 36.85 38.39
CA ILE A 3 12.81 36.78 36.92
C ILE A 3 13.32 35.46 36.30
N ARG A 4 14.43 34.92 36.83
CA ARG A 4 15.00 33.65 36.37
C ARG A 4 14.14 32.44 36.78
N GLN A 5 13.41 32.55 37.90
CA GLN A 5 12.45 31.52 38.34
C GLN A 5 11.17 31.53 37.49
N TYR A 6 10.68 32.70 37.06
CA TYR A 6 9.54 32.79 36.15
C TYR A 6 9.85 32.24 34.74
N PHE A 7 11.07 32.43 34.25
CA PHE A 7 11.51 31.88 32.95
C PHE A 7 11.59 30.35 32.96
N LEU A 8 12.08 29.76 34.06
CA LEU A 8 12.10 28.30 34.26
C LEU A 8 10.69 27.72 34.39
N LEU A 9 9.76 28.44 35.03
CA LEU A 9 8.36 28.02 35.12
C LEU A 9 7.66 28.05 33.75
N PHE A 10 7.92 29.07 32.93
CA PHE A 10 7.35 29.20 31.59
C PHE A 10 7.84 28.09 30.64
N PHE A 11 9.09 27.65 30.78
CA PHE A 11 9.65 26.53 30.01
C PHE A 11 9.09 25.16 30.45
N MET A 12 8.76 25.00 31.74
CA MET A 12 8.11 23.79 32.28
C MET A 12 6.61 23.68 31.98
N LEU A 13 5.93 24.80 31.71
CA LEU A 13 4.50 24.81 31.37
C LEU A 13 4.22 24.47 29.89
N ASN A 14 5.22 24.60 29.01
CA ASN A 14 5.09 24.28 27.58
C ASN A 14 5.40 22.81 27.23
N SER A 15 5.92 22.00 28.17
CA SER A 15 6.31 20.61 27.91
C SER A 15 5.17 19.58 28.03
N LEU A 16 3.94 20.01 28.32
CA LEU A 16 2.81 19.10 28.61
C LEU A 16 1.79 18.93 27.48
N ALA A 17 2.01 19.52 26.30
CA ALA A 17 1.19 19.24 25.12
C ALA A 17 1.64 17.96 24.39
N ILE A 18 1.78 16.85 25.11
CA ILE A 18 1.94 15.53 24.49
C ILE A 18 0.54 15.07 24.08
N SER A 19 0.17 15.33 22.83
CA SER A 19 -1.07 14.82 22.25
C SER A 19 -0.94 13.30 22.06
N SER A 20 -1.37 12.53 23.07
CA SER A 20 -1.50 11.08 22.94
C SER A 20 -2.66 10.78 21.99
N GLN A 21 -2.38 10.09 20.89
CA GLN A 21 -3.41 9.58 19.98
C GLN A 21 -4.37 8.67 20.77
N LYS A 22 -5.67 8.91 20.65
CA LYS A 22 -6.69 8.21 21.44
C LYS A 22 -6.70 6.71 21.10
N VAL A 23 -6.30 5.90 22.07
CA VAL A 23 -6.39 4.43 22.01
C VAL A 23 -7.84 4.02 22.28
N LYS A 24 -8.37 3.07 21.50
CA LYS A 24 -9.68 2.45 21.70
C LYS A 24 -9.52 0.94 21.89
N THR A 25 -10.39 0.37 22.72
CA THR A 25 -10.58 -1.08 22.78
C THR A 25 -11.41 -1.52 21.57
N VAL A 26 -10.95 -2.54 20.87
CA VAL A 26 -11.59 -3.11 19.68
C VAL A 26 -11.68 -4.63 19.80
N GLU A 27 -12.72 -5.21 19.22
CA GLU A 27 -12.94 -6.66 19.21
C GLU A 27 -13.65 -7.09 17.92
N SER A 28 -13.44 -8.34 17.52
CA SER A 28 -14.13 -8.94 16.38
C SER A 28 -14.13 -10.46 16.48
N GLU A 29 -15.14 -11.07 15.89
CA GLU A 29 -15.17 -12.49 15.56
C GLU A 29 -15.07 -12.64 14.04
N TYR A 30 -14.21 -13.54 13.55
CA TYR A 30 -13.97 -13.73 12.12
C TYR A 30 -13.75 -15.20 11.79
N THR A 31 -14.33 -15.65 10.68
CA THR A 31 -14.18 -17.01 10.16
C THR A 31 -13.31 -17.00 8.91
N TYR A 32 -12.19 -17.73 8.95
CA TYR A 32 -11.31 -17.94 7.81
C TYR A 32 -11.35 -19.41 7.38
N CYS A 33 -11.67 -19.66 6.11
CA CYS A 33 -11.61 -20.99 5.51
C CYS A 33 -10.32 -21.12 4.71
N ALA A 34 -9.39 -21.91 5.24
CA ALA A 34 -8.06 -22.07 4.69
C ALA A 34 -8.05 -23.11 3.56
N PRO A 35 -7.34 -22.86 2.45
CA PRO A 35 -7.10 -23.88 1.44
C PRO A 35 -6.33 -25.07 2.03
N PRO A 36 -6.45 -26.28 1.44
CA PRO A 36 -5.85 -27.52 1.98
C PRO A 36 -4.31 -27.51 2.07
N ILE A 37 -3.67 -26.51 1.46
CA ILE A 37 -2.21 -26.36 1.39
C ILE A 37 -1.63 -25.78 2.69
N LEU A 38 -2.43 -25.05 3.47
CA LEU A 38 -1.97 -24.41 4.71
C LEU A 38 -2.03 -25.38 5.89
N SER A 39 -1.02 -25.33 6.76
CA SER A 39 -1.08 -26.07 8.03
C SER A 39 -2.15 -25.47 8.96
N PRO A 40 -2.72 -26.25 9.90
CA PRO A 40 -3.70 -25.74 10.86
C PRO A 40 -3.19 -24.55 11.70
N LEU A 41 -1.88 -24.51 11.98
CA LEU A 41 -1.27 -23.41 12.72
C LEU A 41 -1.18 -22.14 11.86
N GLU A 42 -0.81 -22.25 10.59
CA GLU A 42 -0.78 -21.12 9.65
C GLU A 42 -2.19 -20.59 9.41
N ALA A 43 -3.15 -21.48 9.17
CA ALA A 43 -4.56 -21.12 9.04
C ALA A 43 -5.09 -20.37 10.27
N LYS A 44 -4.72 -20.82 11.48
CA LYS A 44 -5.09 -20.13 12.72
C LYS A 44 -4.48 -18.73 12.81
N ASN A 45 -3.20 -18.59 12.49
CA ASN A 45 -2.51 -17.30 12.55
C ASN A 45 -3.10 -16.30 11.54
N GLU A 46 -3.43 -16.77 10.34
CA GLU A 46 -4.11 -15.99 9.30
C GLU A 46 -5.51 -15.55 9.76
N ALA A 47 -6.30 -16.48 10.35
CA ALA A 47 -7.61 -16.15 10.92
C ALA A 47 -7.53 -15.04 11.97
N ILE A 48 -6.52 -15.09 12.86
CA ILE A 48 -6.29 -14.07 13.88
C ILE A 48 -5.90 -12.72 13.26
N SER A 49 -5.01 -12.70 12.27
CA SER A 49 -4.64 -11.46 11.56
C SER A 49 -5.85 -10.81 10.88
N ARG A 50 -6.69 -11.61 10.21
CA ARG A 50 -7.94 -11.14 9.58
C ARG A 50 -8.93 -10.60 10.60
N ALA A 51 -9.11 -11.28 11.73
CA ALA A 51 -9.98 -10.81 12.82
C ALA A 51 -9.51 -9.47 13.41
N LYS A 52 -8.20 -9.27 13.56
CA LYS A 52 -7.63 -7.99 14.01
C LYS A 52 -7.87 -6.88 12.97
N THR A 53 -7.68 -7.18 11.69
CA THR A 53 -7.94 -6.25 10.59
C THR A 53 -9.41 -5.82 10.57
N GLU A 54 -10.32 -6.78 10.69
CA GLU A 54 -11.77 -6.57 10.77
C GLU A 54 -12.16 -5.69 11.97
N ALA A 55 -11.61 -5.97 13.16
CA ALA A 55 -11.86 -5.16 14.36
C ALA A 55 -11.45 -3.70 14.19
N ILE A 56 -10.29 -3.45 13.55
CA ILE A 56 -9.80 -2.11 13.25
C ILE A 56 -10.68 -1.44 12.19
N ALA A 57 -11.02 -2.15 11.11
CA ALA A 57 -11.87 -1.66 10.04
C ALA A 57 -13.25 -1.23 10.55
N ASN A 58 -13.88 -2.04 11.40
CA ASN A 58 -15.18 -1.73 11.98
C ASN A 58 -15.14 -0.51 12.92
N THR A 59 -13.98 -0.21 13.52
CA THR A 59 -13.84 0.89 14.48
C THR A 59 -13.40 2.21 13.82
N PHE A 60 -12.45 2.15 12.89
CA PHE A 60 -11.79 3.33 12.31
C PHE A 60 -12.09 3.49 10.81
N GLY A 61 -12.68 2.48 10.16
CA GLY A 61 -12.93 2.43 8.74
C GLY A 61 -11.71 1.98 7.92
N PHE A 62 -11.94 1.88 6.61
CA PHE A 62 -10.88 1.66 5.63
C PHE A 62 -10.35 3.00 5.10
N ILE A 63 -9.10 3.00 4.64
CA ILE A 63 -8.53 4.03 3.80
C ILE A 63 -9.22 3.90 2.45
N VAL A 64 -10.20 4.77 2.20
CA VAL A 64 -10.79 4.90 0.86
C VAL A 64 -9.72 5.49 -0.03
N THR A 65 -8.95 4.62 -0.67
CA THR A 65 -8.12 5.03 -1.78
C THR A 65 -9.08 5.20 -2.95
N SER A 66 -9.39 6.45 -3.29
CA SER A 66 -10.33 6.76 -4.35
C SER A 66 -9.84 6.16 -5.66
N ASN A 67 -10.43 5.04 -6.07
CA ASN A 67 -10.50 4.59 -7.46
C ASN A 67 -11.74 3.70 -7.61
N ASN A 68 -12.72 4.20 -8.37
CA ASN A 68 -13.84 3.42 -8.87
C ASN A 68 -13.30 2.48 -9.95
N PHE A 69 -13.33 1.17 -9.70
CA PHE A 69 -13.54 0.19 -10.77
C PHE A 69 -14.13 -1.07 -10.14
N ILE A 70 -15.43 -1.26 -10.36
CA ILE A 70 -16.09 -2.55 -10.19
C ILE A 70 -15.73 -3.34 -11.44
N GLY A 71 -14.69 -4.18 -11.36
CA GLY A 71 -14.45 -5.21 -12.36
C GLY A 71 -15.50 -6.30 -12.21
N MET A 72 -16.66 -6.15 -12.86
CA MET A 72 -17.63 -7.22 -13.05
C MET A 72 -17.10 -8.15 -14.14
N ASP A 73 -16.34 -9.17 -13.77
CA ASP A 73 -16.27 -10.38 -14.59
C ASP A 73 -17.45 -11.27 -14.19
N ASN A 74 -18.54 -11.08 -14.93
CA ASN A 74 -19.76 -11.85 -14.82
C ASN A 74 -19.59 -13.09 -15.70
N ILE A 75 -18.95 -14.14 -15.15
CA ILE A 75 -18.93 -15.47 -15.76
C ILE A 75 -19.56 -16.43 -14.73
N ASP A 76 -20.76 -16.89 -15.07
CA ASP A 76 -21.46 -18.04 -14.48
C ASP A 76 -22.03 -17.95 -13.06
N GLY A 77 -22.71 -16.84 -12.73
CA GLY A 77 -23.78 -16.85 -11.71
C GLY A 77 -23.36 -17.18 -10.28
N GLN A 78 -22.06 -17.38 -10.04
CA GLN A 78 -21.43 -17.42 -8.74
C GLN A 78 -20.56 -16.18 -8.65
N SER A 79 -21.02 -15.19 -7.89
CA SER A 79 -20.27 -14.01 -7.57
C SER A 79 -19.10 -14.40 -6.67
N HIS A 80 -18.02 -14.94 -7.24
CA HIS A 80 -16.71 -14.88 -6.63
C HIS A 80 -16.22 -13.45 -6.81
N THR A 81 -16.73 -12.56 -5.97
CA THR A 81 -15.99 -11.37 -5.59
C THR A 81 -14.67 -11.87 -5.02
N SER A 82 -13.63 -11.94 -5.85
CA SER A 82 -12.23 -12.02 -5.41
C SER A 82 -11.85 -10.69 -4.75
N PHE A 83 -12.60 -10.33 -3.71
CA PHE A 83 -12.32 -9.29 -2.74
C PHE A 83 -11.30 -9.84 -1.73
N SER A 84 -10.22 -10.42 -2.26
CA SER A 84 -9.22 -11.18 -1.53
C SER A 84 -7.87 -10.53 -1.71
N THR A 85 -7.77 -9.26 -1.34
CA THR A 85 -6.48 -8.63 -1.01
C THR A 85 -6.66 -7.47 -0.03
N LEU A 86 -7.60 -7.61 0.92
CA LEU A 86 -7.65 -6.73 2.10
C LEU A 86 -6.33 -6.94 2.86
N SER A 87 -5.40 -6.02 2.63
CA SER A 87 -4.11 -6.01 3.30
C SER A 87 -4.27 -5.17 4.57
N GLU A 88 -3.59 -5.54 5.66
CA GLU A 88 -3.52 -4.75 6.92
C GLU A 88 -3.16 -3.27 6.67
N SER A 89 -2.58 -2.96 5.50
CA SER A 89 -2.29 -1.62 5.01
C SER A 89 -3.50 -0.74 4.71
N GLU A 90 -4.71 -1.27 4.53
CA GLU A 90 -5.87 -0.51 4.10
C GLU A 90 -6.81 -0.06 5.22
N VAL A 91 -6.53 -0.43 6.47
CA VAL A 91 -7.34 0.03 7.62
C VAL A 91 -6.82 1.37 8.18
N LYS A 92 -7.73 2.22 8.65
CA LYS A 92 -7.41 3.54 9.27
C LYS A 92 -6.90 3.41 10.71
N GLY A 93 -6.36 2.27 11.11
CA GLY A 93 -5.87 2.07 12.46
C GLY A 93 -4.77 1.03 12.53
N GLU A 94 -4.07 0.99 13.65
CA GLU A 94 -3.07 -0.02 13.97
C GLU A 94 -3.41 -0.74 15.28
N TRP A 95 -3.20 -2.05 15.31
CA TRP A 95 -3.30 -2.85 16.52
C TRP A 95 -2.08 -2.58 17.41
N LEU A 96 -2.29 -2.19 18.65
CA LEU A 96 -1.21 -1.91 19.60
C LEU A 96 -0.84 -3.14 20.42
N ARG A 97 -1.85 -3.80 20.99
CA ARG A 97 -1.65 -4.97 21.85
C ARG A 97 -2.93 -5.75 22.04
N ASP A 98 -2.77 -7.04 22.32
CA ASP A 98 -3.85 -7.90 22.76
C ASP A 98 -4.22 -7.58 24.21
N LEU A 99 -5.52 -7.48 24.51
CA LEU A 99 -6.04 -7.41 25.88
C LEU A 99 -6.38 -8.81 26.41
N GLU A 100 -6.71 -9.72 25.50
CA GLU A 100 -6.97 -11.13 25.77
C GLU A 100 -6.27 -11.99 24.72
N THR A 101 -5.83 -13.19 25.11
CA THR A 101 -5.30 -14.17 24.15
C THR A 101 -6.37 -14.51 23.11
N PRO A 102 -6.08 -14.46 21.79
CA PRO A 102 -7.03 -14.83 20.75
C PRO A 102 -7.64 -16.22 20.98
N LYS A 103 -8.97 -16.31 20.94
CA LYS A 103 -9.72 -17.54 21.21
C LYS A 103 -10.19 -18.16 19.91
N VAL A 104 -10.03 -19.47 19.74
CA VAL A 104 -10.67 -20.22 18.66
C VAL A 104 -12.07 -20.58 19.15
N VAL A 105 -13.09 -20.01 18.52
CA VAL A 105 -14.51 -20.24 18.86
C VAL A 105 -14.99 -21.52 18.18
N ASN A 106 -14.58 -21.75 16.94
CA ASN A 106 -14.92 -22.94 16.17
C ASN A 106 -13.78 -23.33 15.24
N MET A 107 -13.65 -24.63 14.97
CA MET A 107 -12.72 -25.19 13.98
C MET A 107 -13.39 -26.41 13.35
N ALA A 108 -13.77 -26.29 12.08
CA ALA A 108 -14.49 -27.33 11.36
C ALA A 108 -13.83 -27.61 9.99
N PRO A 109 -13.55 -28.89 9.67
CA PRO A 109 -13.23 -29.29 8.31
C PRO A 109 -14.50 -29.23 7.44
N MET A 110 -14.37 -28.80 6.20
CA MET A 110 -15.44 -28.76 5.21
C MET A 110 -15.29 -29.90 4.18
N GLU A 111 -16.32 -30.10 3.36
CA GLU A 111 -16.40 -31.21 2.37
C GLU A 111 -15.28 -31.16 1.31
N ASP A 112 -14.74 -29.99 1.02
CA ASP A 112 -13.68 -29.74 0.03
C ASP A 112 -12.25 -29.81 0.61
N MET A 113 -12.08 -30.43 1.78
CA MET A 113 -10.82 -30.48 2.54
C MET A 113 -10.31 -29.11 3.01
N THR A 114 -11.14 -28.06 2.98
CA THR A 114 -10.80 -26.78 3.62
C THR A 114 -11.03 -26.82 5.12
N LEU A 115 -10.26 -26.02 5.84
CA LEU A 115 -10.37 -25.89 7.30
C LEU A 115 -10.90 -24.49 7.64
N CYS A 116 -12.14 -24.41 8.10
CA CYS A 116 -12.72 -23.16 8.57
C CYS A 116 -12.45 -22.97 10.06
N ILE A 117 -11.84 -21.84 10.41
CA ILE A 117 -11.47 -21.47 11.78
C ILE A 117 -12.15 -20.14 12.10
N THR A 118 -13.02 -20.16 13.11
CA THR A 118 -13.62 -18.96 13.69
C THR A 118 -12.83 -18.53 14.91
N VAL A 119 -12.37 -17.29 14.93
CA VAL A 119 -11.59 -16.74 16.04
C VAL A 119 -12.22 -15.47 16.58
N HIS A 120 -12.07 -15.26 17.88
CA HIS A 120 -12.42 -14.02 18.57
C HIS A 120 -11.15 -13.34 19.07
N VAL A 121 -11.02 -12.04 18.78
CA VAL A 121 -9.90 -11.19 19.20
C VAL A 121 -10.41 -9.97 19.94
N LYS A 122 -9.63 -9.53 20.94
CA LYS A 122 -9.89 -8.30 21.70
C LYS A 122 -8.59 -7.63 22.09
N GLY A 123 -8.47 -6.34 21.82
CA GLY A 123 -7.24 -5.60 22.06
C GLY A 123 -7.42 -4.10 22.02
N GLU A 124 -6.29 -3.41 22.11
CA GLU A 124 -6.20 -1.97 21.94
C GLU A 124 -5.69 -1.65 20.56
N ALA A 125 -6.36 -0.69 19.90
CA ALA A 125 -5.95 -0.15 18.62
C ALA A 125 -6.05 1.38 18.66
N ARG A 126 -5.35 2.06 17.76
CA ARG A 126 -5.46 3.51 17.59
C ARG A 126 -5.64 3.88 16.13
N GLU A 127 -6.29 5.02 15.90
CA GLU A 127 -6.47 5.57 14.56
C GLU A 127 -5.14 6.06 13.99
N ILE A 128 -4.87 5.70 12.73
CA ILE A 128 -3.77 6.28 11.95
C ILE A 128 -4.30 7.57 11.33
N VAL A 129 -4.02 8.69 11.99
CA VAL A 129 -4.28 10.02 11.46
C VAL A 129 -3.08 10.42 10.61
N SER A 130 -3.13 10.22 9.30
CA SER A 130 -2.12 10.76 8.39
C SER A 130 -2.40 12.25 8.14
N SER A 131 -1.36 13.07 8.24
CA SER A 131 -1.37 14.43 7.68
C SER A 131 -1.68 14.30 6.20
N SER A 132 -2.85 14.78 5.75
CA SER A 132 -3.23 14.70 4.34
C SER A 132 -2.46 15.77 3.58
N VAL A 133 -1.20 15.48 3.21
CA VAL A 133 -0.52 16.28 2.20
C VAL A 133 -1.34 16.16 0.91
N ASN A 134 -1.87 17.27 0.43
CA ASN A 134 -2.67 17.31 -0.79
C ASN A 134 -1.75 17.42 -2.02
N TYR A 135 -1.13 16.30 -2.41
CA TYR A 135 -0.33 16.21 -3.64
C TYR A 135 -1.19 15.75 -4.82
N LYS A 136 -0.75 16.08 -6.03
CA LYS A 136 -1.36 15.66 -7.29
C LYS A 136 -0.58 14.50 -7.89
N VAL A 137 -1.29 13.51 -8.41
CA VAL A 137 -0.72 12.39 -9.16
C VAL A 137 -1.61 12.01 -10.34
N LYS A 138 -1.04 11.96 -11.53
CA LYS A 138 -1.72 11.56 -12.78
C LYS A 138 -0.89 10.51 -13.49
N ILE A 139 -1.56 9.47 -13.95
CA ILE A 139 -0.95 8.43 -14.79
C ILE A 139 -1.23 8.83 -16.23
N LEU A 140 -0.19 8.91 -17.07
CA LEU A 140 -0.29 9.39 -18.44
C LEU A 140 0.12 8.29 -19.42
N ARG A 141 -0.57 8.24 -20.56
CA ARG A 141 -0.34 7.25 -21.61
C ARG A 141 0.12 7.93 -22.89
N ASN A 142 1.28 7.53 -23.40
CA ASN A 142 1.84 7.97 -24.69
C ASN A 142 2.08 9.49 -24.83
N GLY A 143 1.99 10.25 -23.74
CA GLY A 143 2.27 11.68 -23.68
C GLY A 143 2.62 12.13 -22.26
N GLU A 144 3.28 13.27 -22.14
CA GLU A 144 3.87 13.76 -20.89
C GLU A 144 3.03 14.87 -20.24
N GLU A 145 2.05 15.41 -20.97
CA GLU A 145 1.13 16.43 -20.48
C GLU A 145 -0.12 15.83 -19.81
N ASP A 146 -0.68 16.59 -18.87
CA ASP A 146 -1.88 16.23 -18.10
C ASP A 146 -3.11 15.82 -18.94
N VAL A 147 -3.18 16.24 -20.20
CA VAL A 147 -4.28 15.87 -21.13
C VAL A 147 -4.23 14.40 -21.56
N PHE A 148 -3.10 13.72 -21.35
CA PHE A 148 -2.90 12.31 -21.63
C PHE A 148 -3.19 11.41 -20.43
N GLU A 149 -3.85 11.94 -19.37
CA GLU A 149 -4.27 11.14 -18.23
C GLU A 149 -5.17 9.97 -18.67
N ALA A 150 -4.77 8.76 -18.29
CA ALA A 150 -5.45 7.53 -18.67
C ALA A 150 -5.22 6.42 -17.63
N ASP A 151 -6.19 5.52 -17.52
CA ASP A 151 -6.13 4.30 -16.72
C ASP A 151 -6.18 3.01 -17.58
N GLU A 152 -6.48 3.12 -18.87
CA GLU A 152 -6.43 2.01 -19.81
C GLU A 152 -5.19 2.08 -20.72
N PHE A 153 -4.47 0.98 -20.84
CA PHE A 153 -3.24 0.83 -21.61
C PHE A 153 -3.34 -0.37 -22.55
N LYS A 154 -2.63 -0.31 -23.67
CA LYS A 154 -2.33 -1.45 -24.52
C LYS A 154 -0.88 -1.85 -24.33
N GLU A 155 -0.57 -3.12 -24.55
CA GLU A 155 0.81 -3.59 -24.63
C GLU A 155 1.63 -2.73 -25.60
N GLY A 156 2.81 -2.30 -25.14
CA GLY A 156 3.72 -1.40 -25.86
C GLY A 156 3.45 0.09 -25.67
N ASP A 157 2.40 0.48 -24.95
CA ASP A 157 2.17 1.89 -24.60
C ASP A 157 3.22 2.38 -23.60
N ARG A 158 3.57 3.67 -23.72
CA ARG A 158 4.48 4.36 -22.81
C ARG A 158 3.74 4.88 -21.59
N PHE A 159 4.31 4.59 -20.43
CA PHE A 159 3.79 5.01 -19.13
C PHE A 159 4.60 6.20 -18.62
N TYR A 160 3.89 7.29 -18.31
CA TYR A 160 4.46 8.44 -17.59
C TYR A 160 3.61 8.75 -16.36
N MET A 161 4.18 9.53 -15.45
CA MET A 161 3.45 10.01 -14.28
C MET A 161 3.73 11.49 -14.05
N SER A 162 2.67 12.30 -13.99
CA SER A 162 2.74 13.69 -13.53
C SER A 162 2.54 13.72 -12.01
N PHE A 163 3.43 14.40 -11.30
CA PHE A 163 3.41 14.49 -9.84
C PHE A 163 3.77 15.90 -9.36
N SER A 164 3.02 16.43 -8.38
CA SER A 164 3.41 17.65 -7.67
C SER A 164 2.91 17.67 -6.23
N SER A 165 3.70 18.29 -5.35
CA SER A 165 3.44 18.38 -3.92
C SER A 165 3.54 19.82 -3.41
N PRO A 166 2.69 20.24 -2.45
CA PRO A 166 2.81 21.54 -1.80
C PRO A 166 3.93 21.59 -0.75
N VAL A 167 4.54 20.45 -0.40
CA VAL A 167 5.64 20.35 0.58
C VAL A 167 6.79 19.51 0.03
N ASP A 168 7.99 19.82 0.50
CA ASP A 168 9.16 18.99 0.27
C ASP A 168 8.94 17.59 0.82
N GLY A 169 9.52 16.60 0.17
CA GLY A 169 9.41 15.23 0.65
C GLY A 169 10.13 14.21 -0.19
N TYR A 170 9.66 12.98 -0.08
CA TYR A 170 10.26 11.80 -0.64
C TYR A 170 9.16 10.96 -1.28
N LEU A 171 9.43 10.48 -2.49
CA LEU A 171 8.51 9.73 -3.32
C LEU A 171 9.09 8.34 -3.63
N ALA A 172 8.21 7.35 -3.61
CA ALA A 172 8.45 6.05 -4.19
C ALA A 172 7.20 5.57 -4.95
N VAL A 173 7.41 4.85 -6.03
CA VAL A 173 6.34 4.36 -6.90
C VAL A 173 6.57 2.88 -7.16
N TYR A 174 5.55 2.08 -6.88
CA TYR A 174 5.55 0.64 -7.10
C TYR A 174 4.38 0.25 -7.99
N MET A 175 4.57 -0.75 -8.85
CA MET A 175 3.49 -1.41 -9.57
C MET A 175 3.31 -2.81 -8.98
N LEU A 176 2.10 -3.14 -8.53
CA LEU A 176 1.73 -4.49 -8.16
C LEU A 176 1.03 -5.13 -9.36
N ASP A 177 1.50 -6.29 -9.77
CA ASP A 177 0.87 -7.07 -10.84
C ASP A 177 -0.10 -8.13 -10.31
N ASP A 178 -0.92 -8.67 -11.22
CA ASP A 178 -1.86 -9.77 -10.92
C ASP A 178 -1.17 -11.09 -10.56
N ASN A 179 0.16 -11.17 -10.66
CA ASN A 179 0.95 -12.36 -10.34
C ASN A 179 1.56 -12.29 -8.93
N GLY A 180 1.23 -11.26 -8.15
CA GLY A 180 1.66 -11.12 -6.76
C GLY A 180 3.09 -10.58 -6.60
N SER A 181 3.61 -9.90 -7.61
CA SER A 181 4.91 -9.21 -7.57
C SER A 181 4.72 -7.70 -7.43
N ALA A 182 5.59 -7.08 -6.62
CA ALA A 182 5.70 -5.63 -6.54
C ALA A 182 6.97 -5.18 -7.27
N TRP A 183 6.81 -4.33 -8.28
CA TRP A 183 7.87 -3.79 -9.12
C TRP A 183 8.18 -2.36 -8.69
N ARG A 184 9.44 -2.07 -8.34
CA ARG A 184 9.89 -0.72 -7.98
C ARG A 184 10.12 0.08 -9.25
N LEU A 185 9.24 1.05 -9.51
CA LEU A 185 9.40 1.99 -10.61
C LEU A 185 10.22 3.22 -10.18
N LEU A 186 10.00 3.69 -8.94
CA LEU A 186 10.71 4.82 -8.35
C LEU A 186 11.10 4.51 -6.89
N PRO A 187 12.32 4.85 -6.41
CA PRO A 187 13.44 5.49 -7.12
C PRO A 187 13.89 4.74 -8.36
N TYR A 188 14.42 5.48 -9.34
CA TYR A 188 14.91 4.90 -10.58
C TYR A 188 16.00 3.86 -10.31
N THR A 189 16.17 2.97 -11.28
CA THR A 189 17.02 1.80 -11.21
C THR A 189 18.46 2.17 -10.87
N ASN A 190 18.97 3.22 -11.50
CA ASN A 190 20.33 3.73 -11.32
C ASN A 190 20.48 4.67 -10.10
N SER A 191 19.42 4.90 -9.33
CA SER A 191 19.49 5.76 -8.15
C SER A 191 20.16 5.04 -6.97
N SER A 192 21.21 5.65 -6.43
CA SER A 192 21.83 5.26 -5.16
C SER A 192 20.98 5.66 -3.96
N ASP A 193 20.08 6.63 -4.12
CA ASP A 193 19.23 7.09 -3.03
C ASP A 193 18.06 6.13 -2.77
N PRO A 194 17.72 5.88 -1.50
CA PRO A 194 16.65 4.95 -1.13
C PRO A 194 15.24 5.52 -1.36
N SER A 195 15.11 6.80 -1.67
CA SER A 195 13.84 7.49 -1.98
C SER A 195 14.10 8.69 -2.91
N PHE A 196 13.13 9.04 -3.76
CA PHE A 196 13.28 10.13 -4.73
C PHE A 196 12.90 11.45 -4.09
N ARG A 197 13.78 12.45 -4.11
CA ARG A 197 13.52 13.76 -3.48
C ARG A 197 12.51 14.55 -4.31
N ILE A 198 11.49 15.09 -3.64
CA ILE A 198 10.51 16.03 -4.18
C ILE A 198 10.72 17.38 -3.52
N GLU A 199 10.72 18.42 -4.35
CA GLU A 199 10.70 19.82 -3.96
C GLU A 199 9.28 20.36 -4.10
N HIS A 200 8.82 21.13 -3.11
CA HIS A 200 7.50 21.76 -3.15
C HIS A 200 7.36 22.71 -4.34
N GLY A 201 6.14 22.83 -4.87
CA GLY A 201 5.80 23.81 -5.90
C GLY A 201 6.42 23.52 -7.28
N ARG A 202 7.04 22.34 -7.45
CA ARG A 202 7.58 21.85 -8.71
C ARG A 202 6.69 20.75 -9.28
N ASP A 203 6.43 20.85 -10.58
CA ASP A 203 5.77 19.79 -11.34
C ASP A 203 6.83 18.84 -11.91
N TYR A 204 6.60 17.54 -11.71
CA TYR A 204 7.46 16.46 -12.17
C TYR A 204 6.77 15.64 -13.23
N VAL A 205 7.47 15.36 -14.34
CA VAL A 205 7.12 14.29 -15.27
C VAL A 205 8.10 13.14 -15.05
N LEU A 206 7.60 12.07 -14.46
CA LEU A 206 8.35 10.88 -14.13
C LEU A 206 8.24 9.82 -15.24
N PHE A 207 9.19 8.91 -15.26
CA PHE A 207 9.32 7.83 -16.24
C PHE A 207 9.52 8.32 -17.68
N SER A 208 10.09 9.52 -17.81
CA SER A 208 10.48 10.12 -19.09
C SER A 208 12.01 10.22 -19.19
N GLU A 209 12.55 9.61 -20.24
CA GLU A 209 13.99 9.71 -20.57
C GLU A 209 14.40 11.15 -20.84
N ARG A 210 13.50 12.00 -21.37
CA ARG A 210 13.75 13.43 -21.62
C ARG A 210 13.99 14.20 -20.32
N HIS A 211 13.37 13.74 -19.24
CA HIS A 211 13.51 14.31 -17.90
C HIS A 211 14.50 13.52 -17.02
N GLY A 212 15.32 12.64 -17.62
CA GLY A 212 16.37 11.89 -16.93
C GLY A 212 15.86 10.71 -16.10
N GLY A 213 14.63 10.24 -16.36
CA GLY A 213 14.04 9.06 -15.73
C GLY A 213 14.16 7.80 -16.58
N ASP A 214 13.86 6.66 -15.96
CA ASP A 214 13.76 5.37 -16.67
C ASP A 214 12.47 5.35 -17.50
N GLY A 215 12.59 5.20 -18.82
CA GLY A 215 11.43 5.04 -19.70
C GLY A 215 10.72 3.71 -19.45
N ILE A 216 9.40 3.75 -19.26
CA ILE A 216 8.58 2.55 -19.01
C ILE A 216 7.68 2.28 -20.21
N GLU A 217 7.76 1.05 -20.70
CA GLU A 217 6.82 0.48 -21.65
C GLU A 217 6.00 -0.60 -20.95
N VAL A 218 4.68 -0.51 -21.07
CA VAL A 218 3.76 -1.43 -20.39
C VAL A 218 3.70 -2.74 -21.15
N THR A 219 3.92 -3.85 -20.44
CA THR A 219 3.81 -5.21 -20.99
C THR A 219 2.57 -5.91 -20.44
N CYS A 220 2.05 -6.90 -21.18
CA CYS A 220 0.89 -7.69 -20.77
C CYS A 220 1.16 -9.17 -21.07
N ASP A 221 1.22 -10.02 -20.05
CA ASP A 221 1.46 -11.45 -20.25
C ASP A 221 0.13 -12.17 -20.62
N LYS A 222 -1.00 -11.72 -20.06
CA LYS A 222 -2.37 -12.20 -20.35
C LYS A 222 -3.08 -11.35 -21.44
N ASN A 223 -4.30 -11.72 -21.81
CA ASN A 223 -5.12 -10.90 -22.72
C ASN A 223 -5.61 -9.61 -22.05
N LEU A 224 -5.78 -9.66 -20.73
CA LEU A 224 -6.24 -8.58 -19.87
C LEU A 224 -5.56 -8.73 -18.51
N GLU A 225 -4.98 -7.63 -18.01
CA GLU A 225 -4.35 -7.54 -16.69
C GLU A 225 -4.78 -6.25 -15.99
N PHE A 226 -4.89 -6.32 -14.66
CA PHE A 226 -5.15 -5.17 -13.80
C PHE A 226 -3.95 -4.95 -12.89
N ASN A 227 -3.15 -3.93 -13.19
CA ASN A 227 -2.00 -3.59 -12.35
C ASN A 227 -2.34 -2.41 -11.45
N HIS A 228 -1.75 -2.39 -10.24
CA HIS A 228 -1.98 -1.33 -9.27
C HIS A 228 -0.73 -0.49 -9.07
N ILE A 229 -0.81 0.80 -9.37
CA ILE A 229 0.24 1.78 -9.13
C ILE A 229 0.08 2.35 -7.72
N TYR A 230 1.05 2.05 -6.87
CA TYR A 230 1.19 2.56 -5.51
C TYR A 230 2.17 3.73 -5.49
N THR A 231 1.66 4.91 -5.19
CA THR A 231 2.43 6.15 -5.03
C THR A 231 2.54 6.46 -3.55
N LEU A 232 3.75 6.34 -3.01
CA LEU A 232 4.06 6.58 -1.60
C LEU A 232 4.77 7.92 -1.46
N PHE A 233 4.18 8.84 -0.70
CA PHE A 233 4.75 10.16 -0.45
C PHE A 233 4.84 10.46 1.04
N SER A 234 5.96 11.04 1.48
CA SER A 234 6.11 11.57 2.83
C SER A 234 7.04 12.78 2.86
N PRO A 235 6.80 13.79 3.71
CA PRO A 235 7.79 14.80 4.05
C PRO A 235 9.08 14.22 4.65
N ASN A 236 9.00 13.04 5.28
CA ASN A 236 10.10 12.38 5.97
C ASN A 236 10.82 11.38 5.05
N LYS A 237 12.15 11.30 5.15
CA LYS A 237 12.94 10.33 4.36
C LYS A 237 12.63 8.92 4.85
N PHE A 238 12.19 8.05 3.94
CA PHE A 238 12.02 6.63 4.21
C PHE A 238 12.99 5.79 3.35
N THR A 239 13.20 4.55 3.80
CA THR A 239 14.10 3.59 3.16
C THR A 239 13.33 2.66 2.22
N ARG A 240 13.85 2.37 1.03
CA ARG A 240 13.33 1.30 0.15
C ARG A 240 13.49 -0.10 0.78
N PRO A 241 12.65 -1.09 0.39
CA PRO A 241 12.85 -2.47 0.80
C PRO A 241 14.09 -3.07 0.12
N ILE A 242 14.53 -4.22 0.62
CA ILE A 242 15.45 -5.08 -0.11
C ILE A 242 14.66 -5.74 -1.25
N ASP A 243 15.10 -5.52 -2.49
CA ASP A 243 14.51 -6.07 -3.70
C ASP A 243 15.52 -7.00 -4.41
N ASN A 244 15.03 -7.76 -5.39
CA ASN A 244 15.82 -8.73 -6.16
C ASN A 244 16.76 -8.07 -7.18
N GLY A 245 16.86 -6.74 -7.19
CA GLY A 245 17.60 -6.00 -8.21
C GLY A 245 17.01 -6.17 -9.61
N VAL A 246 17.73 -5.62 -10.58
CA VAL A 246 17.33 -5.60 -11.99
C VAL A 246 17.47 -6.98 -12.62
N SER A 247 16.47 -7.40 -13.40
CA SER A 247 16.52 -8.67 -14.13
C SER A 247 16.24 -8.45 -15.63
N PRO A 248 17.04 -9.02 -16.55
CA PRO A 248 16.72 -8.98 -17.98
C PRO A 248 15.54 -9.92 -18.29
N LYS A 249 14.55 -9.48 -19.08
CA LYS A 249 13.51 -10.36 -19.67
C LYS A 249 13.94 -10.91 -21.03
N ASP A 250 14.65 -10.09 -21.82
CA ASP A 250 15.30 -10.41 -23.11
C ASP A 250 16.39 -9.34 -23.38
N ASN A 251 17.21 -9.51 -24.41
CA ASN A 251 18.25 -8.60 -24.91
C ASN A 251 17.78 -7.15 -25.18
N ARG A 252 16.47 -6.87 -25.12
CA ARG A 252 15.88 -5.54 -25.36
C ARG A 252 15.09 -4.97 -24.18
N LEU A 253 14.77 -5.78 -23.17
CA LEU A 253 13.87 -5.36 -22.09
C LEU A 253 14.47 -5.69 -20.72
N ILE A 254 14.67 -4.64 -19.93
CA ILE A 254 15.16 -4.72 -18.57
C ILE A 254 13.97 -4.55 -17.64
N LEU A 255 13.74 -5.53 -16.76
CA LEU A 255 12.66 -5.43 -15.79
C LEU A 255 13.10 -4.63 -14.56
N PRO A 256 12.21 -3.78 -14.01
CA PRO A 256 12.50 -3.09 -12.78
C PRO A 256 12.78 -4.06 -11.62
N PRO A 257 13.49 -3.61 -10.57
CA PRO A 257 13.66 -4.41 -9.37
C PRO A 257 12.33 -4.82 -8.75
N ASN A 258 12.23 -6.06 -8.27
CA ASN A 258 10.98 -6.58 -7.71
C ASN A 258 11.16 -7.27 -6.36
N LEU A 259 10.03 -7.47 -5.68
CA LEU A 259 9.90 -8.28 -4.48
C LEU A 259 8.51 -8.92 -4.43
N SER A 260 8.36 -9.97 -3.65
CA SER A 260 7.03 -10.58 -3.46
C SER A 260 6.07 -9.62 -2.76
N LEU A 261 4.78 -9.75 -3.03
CA LEU A 261 3.72 -8.98 -2.36
C LEU A 261 3.84 -9.04 -0.83
N LYS A 262 4.14 -10.21 -0.27
CA LYS A 262 4.33 -10.41 1.17
C LYS A 262 5.49 -9.58 1.73
N GLN A 263 6.62 -9.54 1.02
CA GLN A 263 7.77 -8.72 1.44
C GLN A 263 7.45 -7.23 1.33
N PHE A 264 6.77 -6.82 0.26
CA PHE A 264 6.31 -5.44 0.07
C PHE A 264 5.39 -4.99 1.22
N GLN A 265 4.36 -5.78 1.53
CA GLN A 265 3.44 -5.52 2.63
C GLN A 265 4.17 -5.43 3.99
N LYS A 266 5.09 -6.36 4.27
CA LYS A 266 5.87 -6.33 5.52
C LYS A 266 6.71 -5.05 5.64
N TRP A 267 7.39 -4.66 4.56
CA TRP A 267 8.14 -3.40 4.53
C TRP A 267 7.22 -2.19 4.71
N PHE A 268 6.08 -2.21 4.03
CA PHE A 268 5.08 -1.14 4.05
C PHE A 268 4.51 -0.90 5.45
N VAL A 269 4.12 -1.96 6.16
CA VAL A 269 3.67 -1.88 7.56
C VAL A 269 4.81 -1.34 8.43
N GLY A 270 6.05 -1.76 8.17
CA GLY A 270 7.25 -1.26 8.83
C GLY A 270 7.40 0.25 8.73
N ILE A 271 7.35 0.82 7.52
CA ILE A 271 7.55 2.27 7.32
C ILE A 271 6.40 3.09 7.92
N ARG A 272 5.14 2.63 7.80
CA ARG A 272 3.98 3.34 8.36
C ARG A 272 3.97 3.42 9.88
N LYS A 273 4.57 2.43 10.55
CA LYS A 273 4.71 2.44 12.01
C LYS A 273 5.56 3.61 12.50
N TYR A 274 6.58 3.98 11.73
CA TYR A 274 7.53 5.03 12.11
C TYR A 274 7.19 6.39 11.49
N ASP A 275 6.63 6.39 10.28
CA ASP A 275 6.30 7.59 9.54
C ASP A 275 4.78 7.77 9.40
N LYS A 276 4.23 8.58 10.31
CA LYS A 276 2.79 8.87 10.36
C LYS A 276 2.34 9.84 9.26
N GLU A 277 3.27 10.52 8.59
CA GLU A 277 2.98 11.44 7.50
C GLU A 277 3.11 10.76 6.13
N LEU A 278 3.46 9.47 6.10
CA LEU A 278 3.42 8.68 4.90
C LEU A 278 1.97 8.54 4.39
N THR A 279 1.80 8.98 3.16
CA THR A 279 0.55 8.93 2.40
C THR A 279 0.70 7.97 1.23
N ILE A 280 -0.43 7.35 0.85
CA ILE A 280 -0.50 6.41 -0.25
C ILE A 280 -1.63 6.80 -1.18
N ASN A 281 -1.32 6.82 -2.46
CA ASN A 281 -2.31 6.87 -3.53
C ASN A 281 -2.18 5.59 -4.38
N ARG A 282 -3.29 4.87 -4.55
CA ARG A 282 -3.39 3.70 -5.42
C ARG A 282 -4.25 4.05 -6.62
N LYS A 283 -3.69 3.89 -7.82
CA LYS A 283 -4.43 3.93 -9.08
C LYS A 283 -4.33 2.57 -9.76
N THR A 284 -5.46 2.02 -10.18
CA THR A 284 -5.50 0.80 -10.98
C THR A 284 -5.34 1.18 -12.45
N ILE A 285 -4.53 0.44 -13.19
CA ILE A 285 -4.45 0.51 -14.63
C ILE A 285 -4.89 -0.82 -15.23
N LYS A 286 -5.64 -0.75 -16.33
CA LYS A 286 -6.08 -1.89 -17.12
C LYS A 286 -5.18 -2.01 -18.32
N ILE A 287 -4.62 -3.19 -18.56
CA ILE A 287 -3.70 -3.44 -19.68
C ILE A 287 -4.31 -4.52 -20.57
N THR A 288 -4.49 -4.23 -21.85
CA THR A 288 -4.92 -5.22 -22.84
C THR A 288 -3.81 -5.57 -23.80
N LYS A 289 -3.80 -6.82 -24.25
CA LYS A 289 -2.85 -7.26 -25.28
C LYS A 289 -3.14 -6.52 -26.59
N ARG A 290 -2.09 -6.15 -27.32
CA ARG A 290 -2.26 -5.55 -28.63
C ARG A 290 -2.66 -6.66 -29.62
N GLU A 291 -3.88 -6.62 -30.12
CA GLU A 291 -4.28 -7.45 -31.25
C GLU A 291 -3.39 -7.10 -32.45
N GLN A 292 -2.84 -8.14 -33.09
CA GLN A 292 -2.00 -8.02 -34.29
C GLN A 292 -2.82 -7.60 -35.51
#